data_AF-A0A3B3RKB6-F1
#
_entry.id   AF-A0A3B3RKB6-F1
#
_cell.length_a   1.000
_cell.length_b   1.000
_cell.length_c   1.000
_cell.angle_alpha   90.00
_cell.angle_beta   90.00
_cell.angle_gamma   90.00
#
_symmetry.space_group_name_H-M   'P 1'
#
loop_
_entity.id
_entity.type
_entity.pdbx_description
1 polymer ?
#
loop_
_entity_poly.entity_id
_entity_poly.type
_entity_poly.pdbx_seq_one_letter_code
_entity_poly.pdbx_strand_id
1 'polypeptide(L)'
;MLNSWRKMGNSNVGQLKGTRFDEALHSSIMELLLSDGPASRPVFTQLYLEAGGLHHQQEAESEDKEGEEDECFTLKTPSIPRHLKPSPEGHCTTDGFCQSGKDLRLASISTSSLDTPAGFLLVGVKSPVLLDDTLVCAVDRRFIPDETGQNALLGFLGNCVGCGRGGFRYFTEFSIHINLKPSGQPMKQKYLQCHLHRDACGRLVTGPPICWRTAGRMMGTAAVCG
;
A
#
# COMPACT_ATOMS: atom_id res chain seq x y z
N MET A 1 -21.74 -54.47 -0.13
CA MET A 1 -20.74 -54.94 -1.11
C MET A 1 -21.45 -54.95 -2.46
N LEU A 2 -21.29 -53.92 -3.31
CA LEU A 2 -20.32 -53.83 -4.42
C LEU A 2 -20.20 -55.17 -5.19
N ASN A 3 -20.32 -55.31 -6.50
CA ASN A 3 -20.15 -54.42 -7.65
C ASN A 3 -20.66 -55.17 -8.89
N SER A 4 -21.23 -54.50 -9.89
CA SER A 4 -20.86 -54.76 -11.30
C SER A 4 -21.40 -53.67 -12.21
N TRP A 5 -20.64 -52.59 -12.36
CA TRP A 5 -20.84 -51.60 -13.41
C TRP A 5 -20.39 -52.22 -14.73
N ARG A 6 -21.33 -52.46 -15.66
CA ARG A 6 -20.99 -52.66 -17.06
C ARG A 6 -20.70 -51.31 -17.68
N LYS A 7 -19.48 -51.21 -18.23
CA LYS A 7 -19.04 -50.36 -19.34
C LYS A 7 -20.17 -49.58 -20.03
N MET A 8 -20.09 -48.26 -19.97
CA MET A 8 -20.54 -47.42 -21.07
C MET A 8 -19.43 -46.43 -21.38
N GLY A 9 -18.60 -46.79 -22.37
CA GLY A 9 -17.88 -45.79 -23.12
C GLY A 9 -18.86 -45.20 -24.13
N ASN A 10 -19.00 -43.88 -24.14
CA ASN A 10 -18.98 -43.19 -25.41
C ASN A 10 -18.34 -41.80 -25.22
N SER A 11 -17.21 -41.64 -25.88
CA SER A 11 -16.41 -40.43 -25.95
C SER A 11 -17.16 -39.31 -26.68
N ASN A 12 -16.62 -38.09 -26.53
CA ASN A 12 -16.84 -36.89 -27.34
C ASN A 12 -17.89 -35.89 -26.81
N VAL A 13 -17.61 -35.26 -25.65
CA VAL A 13 -18.09 -33.90 -25.37
C VAL A 13 -17.08 -32.92 -25.95
N GLY A 14 -17.55 -32.07 -26.87
CA GLY A 14 -16.74 -31.21 -27.73
C GLY A 14 -15.80 -30.28 -26.98
N GLN A 15 -14.52 -30.50 -27.20
CA GLN A 15 -13.44 -29.56 -26.95
C GLN A 15 -13.60 -28.34 -27.87
N LEU A 16 -14.24 -27.27 -27.39
CA LEU A 16 -14.15 -25.96 -28.04
C LEU A 16 -12.75 -25.41 -27.79
N LYS A 17 -11.86 -25.65 -28.76
CA LYS A 17 -10.49 -25.11 -28.80
C LYS A 17 -10.54 -23.59 -28.60
N GLY A 18 -9.89 -23.11 -27.54
CA GLY A 18 -9.83 -21.70 -27.15
C GLY A 18 -9.19 -20.74 -28.16
N THR A 19 -8.71 -21.24 -29.31
CA THR A 19 -8.06 -20.42 -30.35
C THR A 19 -9.03 -19.45 -31.02
N ARG A 20 -10.29 -19.86 -31.25
CA ARG A 20 -11.29 -18.99 -31.91
C ARG A 20 -11.80 -17.88 -30.99
N PHE A 21 -11.86 -18.14 -29.69
CA PHE A 21 -12.25 -17.12 -28.72
C PHE A 21 -11.15 -16.06 -28.57
N ASP A 22 -9.90 -16.51 -28.47
CA ASP A 22 -8.74 -15.62 -28.36
C ASP A 22 -8.60 -14.73 -29.61
N GLU A 23 -8.76 -15.31 -30.80
CA GLU A 23 -8.79 -14.56 -32.06
C GLU A 23 -9.97 -13.57 -32.14
N ALA A 24 -11.16 -13.97 -31.69
CA ALA A 24 -12.32 -13.08 -31.66
C ALA A 24 -12.13 -11.93 -30.66
N LEU A 25 -11.52 -12.20 -29.51
CA LEU A 25 -11.18 -11.20 -28.49
C LEU A 25 -10.14 -10.21 -29.03
N HIS A 26 -9.09 -10.72 -29.66
CA HIS A 26 -8.06 -9.90 -30.30
C HIS A 26 -8.66 -9.04 -31.42
N SER A 27 -9.55 -9.60 -32.25
CA SER A 27 -10.25 -8.86 -33.31
C SER A 27 -11.15 -7.75 -32.76
N SER A 28 -11.88 -8.01 -31.66
CA SER A 28 -12.73 -7.00 -31.00
C SER A 28 -11.91 -5.86 -30.38
N ILE A 29 -10.76 -6.17 -29.78
CA ILE A 29 -9.86 -5.14 -29.23
C ILE A 29 -9.30 -4.26 -30.35
N MET A 30 -8.91 -4.87 -31.48
CA MET A 30 -8.39 -4.13 -32.62
C MET A 30 -9.45 -3.21 -33.24
N GLU A 31 -10.70 -3.66 -33.38
CA GLU A 31 -11.80 -2.81 -33.87
C GLU A 31 -12.07 -1.62 -32.94
N LEU A 32 -12.05 -1.83 -31.62
CA LEU A 32 -12.24 -0.74 -30.65
C LEU A 32 -11.11 0.30 -30.68
N LEU A 33 -9.87 -0.13 -30.94
CA LEU A 33 -8.72 0.78 -31.06
C LEU A 33 -8.67 1.53 -32.39
N LEU A 34 -9.34 1.01 -33.43
CA LEU A 34 -9.39 1.60 -34.77
C LEU A 34 -10.63 2.49 -35.01
N SER A 35 -11.67 2.36 -34.19
CA SER A 35 -12.91 3.14 -34.31
C SER A 35 -12.80 4.50 -33.61
N ASP A 36 -12.75 5.59 -34.39
CA ASP A 36 -12.73 6.98 -33.88
C ASP A 36 -14.17 7.52 -33.69
N GLY A 37 -15.00 6.77 -32.95
CA GLY A 37 -16.40 7.11 -32.65
C GLY A 37 -16.69 6.99 -31.15
N PRO A 38 -17.70 7.71 -30.61
CA PRO A 38 -18.04 7.66 -29.19
C PRO A 38 -18.42 6.23 -28.80
N ALA A 39 -17.52 5.58 -28.05
CA ALA A 39 -17.52 4.15 -27.80
C ALA A 39 -18.85 3.65 -27.19
N SER A 40 -19.53 2.74 -27.88
CA SER A 40 -20.48 1.84 -27.23
C SER A 40 -19.68 0.90 -26.33
N ARG A 41 -19.90 0.99 -25.02
CA ARG A 41 -19.16 0.20 -24.02
C ARG A 41 -19.40 -1.30 -24.27
N PRO A 42 -18.36 -2.14 -24.23
CA PRO A 42 -18.50 -3.59 -24.38
C PRO A 42 -19.31 -4.19 -23.23
N VAL A 43 -20.17 -5.17 -23.56
CA VAL A 43 -21.18 -5.81 -22.69
C VAL A 43 -20.64 -6.25 -21.33
N PHE A 44 -19.37 -6.64 -21.25
CA PHE A 44 -18.75 -7.11 -20.02
C PHE A 44 -18.66 -6.02 -18.93
N THR A 45 -18.55 -4.74 -19.30
CA THR A 45 -18.51 -3.64 -18.32
C THR A 45 -19.87 -3.37 -17.68
N GLN A 46 -20.96 -3.85 -18.27
CA GLN A 46 -22.32 -3.63 -17.78
C GLN A 46 -22.64 -4.56 -16.61
N LEU A 47 -22.18 -5.82 -16.66
CA LEU A 47 -22.40 -6.81 -15.61
C LEU A 47 -21.73 -6.44 -14.28
N TYR A 48 -20.56 -5.79 -14.31
CA TYR A 48 -19.88 -5.38 -13.08
C TYR A 48 -20.53 -4.14 -12.42
N LEU A 49 -21.25 -3.32 -13.19
CA LEU A 49 -21.94 -2.12 -12.68
C LEU A 49 -23.38 -2.40 -12.23
N GLU A 50 -24.02 -3.44 -12.75
CA GLU A 50 -25.36 -3.89 -12.30
C GLU A 50 -25.31 -4.75 -11.02
N ALA A 51 -24.14 -5.24 -10.60
CA ALA A 51 -23.96 -6.02 -9.38
C ALA A 51 -24.08 -5.22 -8.05
N GLY A 52 -24.43 -3.92 -8.13
CA GLY A 52 -24.65 -3.04 -6.98
C GLY A 52 -26.11 -2.85 -6.55
N GLY A 53 -27.09 -3.56 -7.14
CA GLY A 53 -28.50 -3.34 -6.87
C GLY A 53 -29.36 -4.62 -6.83
N LEU A 54 -29.68 -5.05 -5.61
CA LEU A 54 -30.84 -5.88 -5.20
C LEU A 54 -30.87 -7.38 -5.53
N HIS A 55 -30.71 -8.16 -4.45
CA HIS A 55 -31.35 -9.44 -4.10
C HIS A 55 -32.44 -9.98 -5.06
N HIS A 56 -32.35 -11.25 -5.50
CA HIS A 56 -33.02 -12.41 -4.88
C HIS A 56 -32.85 -13.70 -5.74
N GLN A 57 -32.56 -14.83 -5.08
CA GLN A 57 -32.51 -16.24 -5.55
C GLN A 57 -31.32 -16.62 -6.47
N GLN A 58 -30.60 -17.74 -6.31
CA GLN A 58 -30.50 -18.83 -5.33
C GLN A 58 -29.31 -19.70 -5.81
N GLU A 59 -28.44 -20.13 -4.88
CA GLU A 59 -27.58 -21.35 -4.88
C GLU A 59 -26.55 -21.56 -6.03
N ALA A 60 -25.35 -22.12 -5.84
CA ALA A 60 -24.65 -22.72 -4.72
C ALA A 60 -23.14 -22.81 -5.08
N GLU A 61 -22.28 -22.71 -4.05
CA GLU A 61 -21.18 -23.62 -3.67
C GLU A 61 -20.31 -24.24 -4.79
N SER A 62 -18.97 -24.32 -4.76
CA SER A 62 -17.98 -24.25 -3.67
C SER A 62 -16.58 -24.52 -4.26
N GLU A 63 -15.56 -23.79 -3.76
CA GLU A 63 -14.26 -24.26 -3.21
C GLU A 63 -13.42 -25.30 -3.99
N ASP A 64 -12.20 -24.93 -4.40
CA ASP A 64 -10.90 -25.32 -3.78
C ASP A 64 -10.21 -26.40 -4.66
N LYS A 65 -8.90 -26.53 -4.91
CA LYS A 65 -7.64 -26.10 -4.29
C LYS A 65 -6.48 -26.49 -5.25
N GLU A 66 -5.33 -25.80 -5.10
CA GLU A 66 -3.92 -26.29 -5.18
C GLU A 66 -3.46 -27.07 -6.46
N GLY A 67 -2.30 -26.85 -7.09
CA GLY A 67 -1.07 -26.09 -6.86
C GLY A 67 -0.02 -26.54 -7.91
N GLU A 68 1.03 -25.75 -8.08
CA GLU A 68 2.34 -26.08 -8.73
C GLU A 68 2.27 -26.38 -10.26
N GLU A 69 3.15 -25.95 -11.16
CA GLU A 69 4.53 -25.44 -11.17
C GLU A 69 4.82 -24.95 -12.62
N ASP A 70 5.65 -23.91 -12.75
CA ASP A 70 6.58 -23.53 -13.84
C ASP A 70 6.22 -23.88 -15.31
N GLU A 71 6.23 -22.92 -16.25
CA GLU A 71 7.40 -22.71 -17.12
C GLU A 71 7.25 -21.39 -17.92
N CYS A 72 8.35 -20.64 -17.98
CA CYS A 72 8.51 -19.33 -18.59
C CYS A 72 8.51 -19.38 -20.14
N PHE A 73 7.45 -18.88 -20.80
CA PHE A 73 7.49 -18.62 -22.24
C PHE A 73 7.69 -17.13 -22.54
N THR A 74 8.95 -16.78 -22.78
CA THR A 74 9.37 -15.46 -23.27
C THR A 74 8.94 -15.28 -24.73
N LEU A 75 7.88 -14.49 -24.99
CA LEU A 75 7.52 -14.07 -26.34
C LEU A 75 7.91 -12.61 -26.57
N LYS A 76 8.98 -12.43 -27.36
CA LYS A 76 9.46 -11.14 -27.88
C LYS A 76 8.43 -10.58 -28.87
N THR A 77 7.84 -9.43 -28.57
CA THR A 77 6.95 -8.68 -29.48
C THR A 77 7.61 -7.37 -29.94
N PRO A 78 7.32 -6.89 -31.17
CA PRO A 78 8.05 -5.81 -31.80
C PRO A 78 7.67 -4.44 -31.23
N SER A 79 8.67 -3.56 -31.10
CA SER A 79 8.58 -2.23 -30.52
C SER A 79 7.78 -1.27 -31.41
N ILE A 80 6.51 -1.06 -31.05
CA ILE A 80 5.70 0.07 -31.52
C ILE A 80 6.22 1.34 -30.79
N PRO A 81 6.60 2.42 -31.51
CA PRO A 81 6.95 3.69 -30.90
C PRO A 81 5.76 4.26 -30.12
N ARG A 82 5.78 4.06 -28.80
CA ARG A 82 4.83 4.70 -27.90
C ARG A 82 5.08 6.20 -28.01
N HIS A 83 4.12 6.95 -28.55
CA HIS A 83 4.05 8.38 -28.35
C HIS A 83 4.12 8.61 -26.83
N LEU A 84 5.28 9.07 -26.36
CA LEU A 84 5.53 9.42 -24.98
C LEU A 84 4.61 10.59 -24.66
N LYS A 85 3.43 10.30 -24.12
CA LYS A 85 2.79 11.24 -23.21
C LYS A 85 3.86 11.56 -22.15
N PRO A 86 4.23 12.84 -21.93
CA PRO A 86 5.22 13.17 -20.91
C PRO A 86 4.81 12.47 -19.62
N SER A 87 5.76 11.71 -19.05
CA SER A 87 5.54 10.92 -17.84
C SER A 87 4.81 11.79 -16.82
N PRO A 88 3.72 11.31 -16.19
CA PRO A 88 3.07 12.07 -15.15
C PRO A 88 4.11 12.39 -14.08
N GLU A 89 4.06 13.64 -13.61
CA GLU A 89 4.90 14.27 -12.60
C GLU A 89 5.54 13.23 -11.66
N GLY A 90 6.87 13.08 -11.77
CA GLY A 90 7.61 12.05 -11.04
C GLY A 90 7.42 12.23 -9.54
N HIS A 91 6.75 11.27 -8.90
CA HIS A 91 6.72 11.20 -7.45
C HIS A 91 8.15 10.95 -6.96
N CYS A 92 8.60 11.75 -6.00
CA CYS A 92 9.92 11.57 -5.41
C CYS A 92 9.99 10.21 -4.73
N THR A 93 11.09 9.47 -4.96
CA THR A 93 11.38 8.16 -4.36
C THR A 93 12.62 8.18 -3.47
N THR A 94 13.14 9.38 -3.20
CA THR A 94 14.37 9.60 -2.44
C THR A 94 14.13 9.35 -0.95
N ASP A 95 15.01 8.56 -0.33
CA ASP A 95 14.97 8.31 1.10
C ASP A 95 15.08 9.63 1.88
N GLY A 96 14.22 9.81 2.88
CA GLY A 96 14.16 11.04 3.67
C GLY A 96 13.29 12.15 3.09
N PHE A 97 12.67 11.94 1.93
CA PHE A 97 11.73 12.86 1.30
C PHE A 97 10.36 12.20 1.15
N CYS A 98 9.28 12.99 1.21
CA CYS A 98 7.95 12.49 0.81
C CYS A 98 7.82 12.41 -0.72
N GLN A 99 6.77 11.74 -1.20
CA GLN A 99 6.45 11.64 -2.64
C GLN A 99 6.30 12.98 -3.35
N SER A 100 6.00 14.07 -2.63
CA SER A 100 5.97 15.43 -3.18
C SER A 100 7.35 16.13 -3.20
N GLY A 101 8.43 15.41 -2.90
CA GLY A 101 9.80 15.94 -2.90
C GLY A 101 10.16 16.84 -1.73
N LYS A 102 9.38 16.83 -0.64
CA LYS A 102 9.67 17.63 0.57
C LYS A 102 10.52 16.83 1.55
N ASP A 103 11.59 17.43 2.03
CA ASP A 103 12.51 16.84 3.02
C ASP A 103 11.79 16.64 4.36
N LEU A 104 11.92 15.44 4.92
CA LEU A 104 11.30 15.03 6.17
C LEU A 104 12.31 14.87 7.31
N ARG A 105 13.60 15.04 7.04
CA ARG A 105 14.64 14.86 8.06
C ARG A 105 14.53 15.91 9.14
N LEU A 106 14.70 15.50 10.40
CA LEU A 106 14.64 16.37 11.57
C LEU A 106 15.61 17.55 11.43
N ALA A 107 16.81 17.33 10.90
CA ALA A 107 17.77 18.40 10.64
C ALA A 107 17.18 19.51 9.75
N SER A 108 16.49 19.13 8.67
CA SER A 108 15.85 20.08 7.74
C SER A 108 14.59 20.72 8.32
N ILE A 109 13.83 19.99 9.14
CA ILE A 109 12.55 20.43 9.69
C ILE A 109 12.72 21.20 11.00
N SER A 110 13.87 21.09 11.68
CA SER A 110 14.07 21.61 13.02
C SER A 110 13.74 23.09 13.18
N THR A 111 13.95 23.90 12.15
CA THR A 111 13.71 25.35 12.15
C THR A 111 12.44 25.78 11.43
N SER A 112 11.70 24.85 10.81
CA SER A 112 10.48 25.19 10.09
C SER A 112 9.30 25.43 11.04
N SER A 113 8.42 26.36 10.66
CA SER A 113 7.09 26.44 11.27
C SER A 113 6.25 25.29 10.74
N LEU A 114 5.77 24.44 11.66
CA LEU A 114 4.90 23.32 11.33
C LEU A 114 3.55 23.57 11.96
N ASP A 115 2.51 23.66 11.13
CA ASP A 115 1.13 23.71 11.62
C ASP A 115 0.68 22.28 11.92
N THR A 116 0.73 21.89 13.20
CA THR A 116 0.33 20.56 13.66
C THR A 116 -1.11 20.64 14.16
N PRO A 117 -2.07 19.92 13.53
CA PRO A 117 -3.46 19.98 13.93
C PRO A 117 -3.66 19.58 15.40
N ALA A 118 -4.69 20.16 16.03
CA ALA A 118 -5.03 19.81 17.40
C ALA A 118 -5.24 18.29 17.55
N GLY A 119 -4.61 17.72 18.59
CA GLY A 119 -4.66 16.27 18.83
C GLY A 119 -3.57 15.46 18.12
N PHE A 120 -2.75 16.06 17.27
CA PHE A 120 -1.57 15.40 16.68
C PHE A 120 -0.31 15.70 17.49
N LEU A 121 0.63 14.76 17.45
CA LEU A 121 1.96 14.85 18.06
C LEU A 121 3.01 14.68 16.97
N LEU A 122 4.12 15.41 17.10
CA LEU A 122 5.30 15.20 16.26
C LEU A 122 6.08 14.00 16.79
N VAL A 123 6.35 13.07 15.90
CA VAL A 123 6.97 11.78 16.19
C VAL A 123 8.18 11.59 15.27
N GLY A 124 9.26 11.09 15.85
CA GLY A 124 10.44 10.66 15.14
C GLY A 124 10.26 9.25 14.56
N VAL A 125 10.52 9.12 13.27
CA VAL A 125 10.50 7.86 12.53
C VAL A 125 11.94 7.45 12.23
N LYS A 126 12.33 6.25 12.66
CA LYS A 126 13.63 5.67 12.33
C LYS A 126 13.55 4.99 10.96
N SER A 127 14.42 5.40 10.05
CA SER A 127 14.60 4.73 8.76
C SER A 127 15.58 3.55 8.91
N PRO A 128 15.31 2.40 8.28
CA PRO A 128 16.31 1.33 8.18
C PRO A 128 17.44 1.66 7.20
N VAL A 129 17.25 2.67 6.32
CA VAL A 129 18.22 3.09 5.31
C VAL A 129 19.03 4.30 5.80
N LEU A 130 18.37 5.26 6.44
CA LEU A 130 19.00 6.45 6.99
C LEU A 130 19.22 6.27 8.49
N LEU A 131 20.40 5.75 8.87
CA LEU A 131 20.70 5.40 10.27
C LEU A 131 21.01 6.62 11.15
N ASP A 132 21.58 7.67 10.55
CA ASP A 132 21.99 8.89 11.25
C ASP A 132 20.90 9.99 11.23
N ASP A 133 19.88 9.84 10.39
CA ASP A 133 18.79 10.79 10.26
C ASP A 133 17.48 10.25 10.87
N THR A 134 16.80 11.10 11.62
CA THR A 134 15.42 10.86 12.08
C THR A 134 14.44 11.58 11.15
N LEU A 135 13.41 10.90 10.67
CA LEU A 135 12.34 11.56 9.90
C LEU A 135 11.24 12.06 10.84
N VAL A 136 10.57 13.14 10.46
CA VAL A 136 9.50 13.74 11.25
C VAL A 136 8.16 13.40 10.62
N CYS A 137 7.19 12.99 11.43
CA CYS A 137 5.80 12.89 11.05
C CYS A 137 4.88 13.42 12.14
N ALA A 138 3.63 13.75 11.78
CA ALA A 138 2.59 14.07 12.73
C ALA A 138 1.64 12.88 12.85
N VAL A 139 1.38 12.40 14.06
CA VAL A 139 0.50 11.26 14.34
C VAL A 139 -0.56 11.65 15.37
N ASP A 140 -1.80 11.24 15.16
CA ASP A 140 -2.86 11.48 16.14
C ASP A 140 -2.52 10.77 17.46
N ARG A 141 -2.58 11.54 18.54
CA ARG A 141 -2.15 11.13 19.88
C ARG A 141 -2.84 9.87 20.39
N ARG A 142 -4.05 9.56 19.91
CA ARG A 142 -4.80 8.36 20.33
C ARG A 142 -4.16 7.07 19.86
N PHE A 143 -3.28 7.12 18.85
CA PHE A 143 -2.58 5.95 18.31
C PHE A 143 -1.16 5.80 18.84
N ILE A 144 -0.71 6.72 19.70
CA ILE A 144 0.58 6.71 20.39
C ILE A 144 0.31 6.40 21.87
N PRO A 145 1.07 5.50 22.50
CA PRO A 145 0.87 5.19 23.90
C PRO A 145 1.23 6.38 24.79
N ASP A 146 0.63 6.43 25.97
CA ASP A 146 1.03 7.36 27.02
C ASP A 146 2.42 7.01 27.61
N GLU A 147 2.89 7.83 28.55
CA GLU A 147 4.17 7.64 29.25
C GLU A 147 4.29 6.27 29.93
N THR A 148 3.17 5.62 30.27
CA THR A 148 3.13 4.29 30.90
C THR A 148 3.10 3.14 29.87
N GLY A 149 3.12 3.47 28.58
CA GLY A 149 3.02 2.53 27.48
C GLY A 149 1.60 1.99 27.26
N GLN A 150 0.58 2.72 27.72
CA GLN A 150 -0.83 2.31 27.70
C GLN A 150 -1.67 3.22 26.80
N ASN A 151 -2.95 2.88 26.65
CA ASN A 151 -3.97 3.75 26.07
C ASN A 151 -3.75 4.15 24.59
N ALA A 152 -3.06 3.31 23.82
CA ALA A 152 -2.97 3.45 22.36
C ALA A 152 -4.05 2.62 21.65
N LEU A 153 -4.82 3.27 20.77
CA LEU A 153 -5.73 2.60 19.86
C LEU A 153 -4.97 1.74 18.84
N LEU A 154 -5.61 0.65 18.43
CA LEU A 154 -5.21 -0.14 17.27
C LEU A 154 -5.42 0.71 16.01
N GLY A 155 -4.47 0.60 15.07
CA GLY A 155 -4.47 1.38 13.84
C GLY A 155 -3.49 2.55 13.84
N PHE A 156 -3.70 3.48 12.92
CA PHE A 156 -2.82 4.61 12.65
C PHE A 156 -3.62 5.79 12.09
N LEU A 157 -3.21 7.01 12.40
CA LEU A 157 -3.66 8.20 11.71
C LEU A 157 -2.51 9.19 11.67
N GLY A 158 -1.93 9.39 10.48
CA GLY A 158 -0.75 10.21 10.28
C GLY A 158 -0.93 11.30 9.24
N ASN A 159 -0.13 12.35 9.37
CA ASN A 159 0.02 13.43 8.41
C ASN A 159 1.50 13.63 8.06
N CYS A 160 1.75 13.91 6.79
CA CYS A 160 3.07 14.27 6.30
C CYS A 160 3.34 15.74 6.60
N VAL A 161 4.36 16.00 7.41
CA VAL A 161 4.79 17.37 7.77
C VAL A 161 5.46 18.12 6.62
N GLY A 162 6.02 17.39 5.64
CA GLY A 162 6.69 18.00 4.49
C GLY A 162 5.70 18.59 3.48
N CYS A 163 4.72 17.80 3.05
CA CYS A 163 3.75 18.23 2.03
C CYS A 163 2.37 18.62 2.60
N GLY A 164 2.12 18.42 3.89
CA GLY A 164 0.83 18.71 4.53
C GLY A 164 -0.28 17.69 4.24
N ARG A 165 -0.04 16.69 3.36
CA ARG A 165 -1.03 15.64 3.10
C ARG A 165 -1.30 14.85 4.38
N GLY A 166 -2.56 14.76 4.75
CA GLY A 166 -3.01 14.11 5.98
C GLY A 166 -4.00 12.99 5.76
N GLY A 167 -4.42 12.38 6.87
CA GLY A 167 -5.51 11.39 6.87
C GLY A 167 -5.07 9.97 6.51
N PHE A 168 -3.78 9.65 6.62
CA PHE A 168 -3.29 8.30 6.36
C PHE A 168 -3.75 7.36 7.47
N ARG A 169 -4.69 6.45 7.16
CA ARG A 169 -5.29 5.53 8.14
C ARG A 169 -4.50 4.25 8.36
N TYR A 170 -3.59 3.95 7.44
CA TYR A 170 -2.75 2.76 7.49
C TYR A 170 -1.28 3.18 7.45
N PHE A 171 -0.48 2.60 8.34
CA PHE A 171 0.95 2.88 8.40
C PHE A 171 1.67 2.40 7.13
N THR A 172 1.16 1.34 6.47
CA THR A 172 1.62 0.88 5.15
C THR A 172 1.57 2.00 4.11
N GLU A 173 0.40 2.62 3.93
CA GLU A 173 0.21 3.74 2.99
C GLU A 173 1.08 4.93 3.33
N PHE A 174 1.17 5.25 4.64
CA PHE A 174 2.00 6.34 5.10
C PHE A 174 3.49 6.09 4.82
N SER A 175 3.98 4.88 5.10
CA SER A 175 5.37 4.49 4.88
C SER A 175 5.78 4.63 3.41
N ILE A 176 4.89 4.24 2.49
CA ILE A 176 5.07 4.42 1.05
C ILE A 176 5.16 5.92 0.70
N HIS A 177 4.27 6.73 1.28
CA HIS A 177 4.24 8.17 0.99
C HIS A 177 5.51 8.91 1.44
N ILE A 178 6.13 8.49 2.55
CA ILE A 178 7.37 9.10 3.07
C ILE A 178 8.63 8.40 2.54
N ASN A 179 8.51 7.52 1.53
CA ASN A 179 9.59 6.70 0.99
C ASN A 179 10.37 5.91 2.07
N LEU A 180 9.68 5.49 3.13
CA LEU A 180 10.25 4.59 4.11
C LEU A 180 10.28 3.18 3.51
N LYS A 181 11.45 2.55 3.50
CA LYS A 181 11.67 1.20 2.95
C LYS A 181 11.68 0.15 4.08
N PRO A 182 10.51 -0.32 4.57
CA PRO A 182 10.46 -1.28 5.66
C PRO A 182 11.09 -2.62 5.27
N SER A 183 11.88 -3.22 6.14
CA SER A 183 12.27 -4.62 6.01
C SER A 183 11.14 -5.51 6.52
N GLY A 184 10.29 -5.97 5.59
CA GLY A 184 9.09 -6.77 5.87
C GLY A 184 7.85 -5.94 6.18
N GLN A 185 6.92 -6.50 6.97
CA GLN A 185 5.65 -5.83 7.26
C GLN A 185 5.88 -4.52 8.03
N PRO A 186 5.36 -3.38 7.54
CA PRO A 186 5.55 -2.10 8.20
C PRO A 186 4.67 -2.02 9.45
N MET A 187 5.24 -2.35 10.60
CA MET A 187 4.61 -2.16 11.91
C MET A 187 4.98 -0.80 12.47
N LYS A 188 3.98 0.04 12.77
CA LYS A 188 4.22 1.38 13.33
C LYS A 188 5.15 1.37 14.55
N GLN A 189 5.05 0.34 15.40
CA GLN A 189 5.83 0.18 16.63
C GLN A 189 7.33 0.00 16.40
N LYS A 190 7.72 -0.50 15.22
CA LYS A 190 9.13 -0.69 14.85
C LYS A 190 9.79 0.62 14.41
N TYR A 191 9.03 1.49 13.75
CA TYR A 191 9.55 2.66 13.05
C TYR A 191 9.29 3.97 13.81
N LEU A 192 8.17 4.13 14.50
CA LEU A 192 7.89 5.29 15.34
C LEU A 192 8.66 5.11 16.66
N GLN A 193 9.67 5.94 16.93
CA GLN A 193 10.60 5.65 18.03
C GLN A 193 10.57 6.65 19.17
N CYS A 194 10.33 7.92 18.89
CA CYS A 194 10.45 8.96 19.90
C CYS A 194 9.44 10.08 19.68
N HIS A 195 9.11 10.77 20.76
CA HIS A 195 8.40 12.04 20.69
C HIS A 195 9.36 13.14 20.25
N LEU A 196 8.85 14.16 19.59
CA LEU A 196 9.61 15.37 19.25
C LEU A 196 8.97 16.56 19.96
N HIS A 197 9.81 17.45 20.48
CA HIS A 197 9.37 18.68 21.14
C HIS A 197 10.16 19.87 20.64
N ARG A 198 9.62 21.08 20.82
CA ARG A 198 10.37 22.32 20.53
C ARG A 198 11.15 22.72 21.78
N ASP A 199 12.43 23.03 21.60
CA ASP A 199 13.29 23.57 22.65
C ASP A 199 12.93 25.03 22.97
N ALA A 200 13.66 25.63 23.93
CA ALA A 200 13.46 27.03 24.31
C ALA A 200 13.74 28.03 23.17
N CYS A 201 14.52 27.62 22.16
CA CYS A 201 14.80 28.39 20.95
C CYS A 201 13.76 28.15 19.84
N GLY A 202 12.74 27.33 20.09
CA GLY A 202 11.70 26.96 19.14
C GLY A 202 12.09 25.90 18.11
N ARG A 203 13.28 25.28 18.25
CA ARG A 203 13.80 24.25 17.34
C ARG A 203 13.24 22.89 17.71
N LEU A 204 12.85 22.10 16.71
CA LEU A 204 12.39 20.73 16.93
C LEU A 204 13.59 19.83 17.26
N VAL A 205 13.52 19.15 18.41
CA VAL A 205 14.56 18.25 18.90
C VAL A 205 13.97 16.90 19.31
N THR A 206 14.84 15.89 19.36
CA THR A 206 14.48 14.53 19.77
C THR A 206 14.15 14.49 21.26
N GLY A 207 12.97 13.97 21.58
CA GLY A 207 12.48 13.78 22.94
C GLY A 207 12.52 12.31 23.39
N PRO A 208 11.78 11.97 24.45
CA PRO A 208 11.79 10.62 25.02
C PRO A 208 11.27 9.55 24.04
N PRO A 209 11.75 8.30 24.16
CA PRO A 209 11.29 7.21 23.32
C PRO A 209 9.82 6.89 23.57
N ILE A 210 9.12 6.40 22.55
CA ILE A 210 7.74 5.93 22.66
C ILE A 210 7.75 4.56 23.32
N CYS A 211 7.06 4.44 24.44
CA CYS A 211 6.95 3.21 25.22
C CYS A 211 6.02 2.19 24.54
N TRP A 212 6.50 1.51 23.50
CA TRP A 212 5.75 0.42 22.88
C TRP A 212 5.75 -0.82 23.75
N ARG A 213 4.58 -1.22 24.25
CA ARG A 213 4.40 -2.50 24.92
C ARG A 213 4.11 -3.61 23.90
N THR A 214 5.15 -4.11 23.26
CA THR A 214 5.07 -5.38 22.52
C THR A 214 5.15 -6.52 23.53
N ALA A 215 4.18 -7.44 23.50
CA ALA A 215 4.12 -8.62 24.36
C ALA A 215 5.50 -9.31 24.47
N GLY A 216 6.18 -9.12 25.61
CA GLY A 216 7.41 -9.81 25.98
C GLY A 216 8.75 -9.09 25.76
N ARG A 217 8.85 -7.96 25.05
CA ARG A 217 10.11 -7.17 24.95
C ARG A 217 9.83 -5.68 24.90
N MET A 218 10.37 -4.96 25.88
CA MET A 218 10.45 -3.50 25.87
C MET A 218 11.47 -3.09 24.80
N MET A 219 11.02 -2.54 23.68
CA MET A 219 11.91 -1.83 22.75
C MET A 219 12.23 -0.45 23.35
N GLY A 220 13.09 -0.44 24.37
CA GLY A 220 13.69 0.78 24.88
C GLY A 220 15.10 0.88 24.32
N THR A 221 15.38 1.91 23.52
CA THR A 221 16.76 2.40 23.43
C THR A 221 17.12 2.93 24.80
N ALA A 222 18.16 2.36 25.42
CA ALA A 222 18.67 2.83 26.70
C ALA A 222 18.89 4.35 26.63
N ALA A 223 18.17 5.09 27.46
CA ALA A 223 18.52 6.46 27.75
C ALA A 223 19.87 6.42 28.47
N VAL A 224 20.94 6.74 27.74
CA VAL A 224 22.20 7.12 28.37
C VAL A 224 21.98 8.51 28.95
N CYS A 225 21.62 8.55 30.23
CA CYS A 225 21.72 9.77 31.02
C CYS A 225 23.21 10.06 31.20
N GLY A 226 23.68 11.15 30.60
CA GLY A 226 24.95 11.80 30.94
C GLY A 226 24.72 12.94 31.92
#